data_AF-A0A7J6TJM8-F1
#
_entry.id   AF-A0A7J6TJM8-F1
#
_cell.length_a   1.000
_cell.length_b   1.000
_cell.length_c   1.000
_cell.angle_alpha   90.00
_cell.angle_beta   90.00
_cell.angle_gamma   90.00
#
_symmetry.space_group_name_H-M   'P 1'
#
loop_
_entity.id
_entity.type
_entity.pdbx_description
1 polymer ?
#
loop_
_entity_poly.entity_id
_entity_poly.type
_entity_poly.pdbx_seq_one_letter_code
_entity_poly.pdbx_strand_id
1 'polypeptide(L)'
;MYFLVNALVIALVVADNACNDADKKTINGQPFPGYLWHCSKDALLTPKKLIPKCLEKGCALTDKCAQCFGDFGQCGLSCVAQCLRKPSDPACKACMDKNNCNAPLLKCTGLSQIMPAPTKTSTQCK
;
A
#
# COMPACT_ATOMS: atom_id res chain seq x y z
N MET A 1 14.77 -43.83 -13.04
CA MET A 1 13.51 -43.56 -12.32
C MET A 1 13.24 -42.06 -12.39
N TYR A 2 12.20 -41.69 -13.13
CA TYR A 2 11.64 -40.34 -13.21
C TYR A 2 11.07 -39.92 -11.85
N PHE A 3 11.36 -38.69 -11.41
CA PHE A 3 10.32 -37.82 -10.83
C PHE A 3 10.63 -36.37 -11.22
N LEU A 4 9.90 -35.92 -12.23
CA LEU A 4 9.73 -34.53 -12.62
C LEU A 4 8.92 -33.84 -11.52
N VAL A 5 9.52 -32.97 -10.72
CA VAL A 5 8.74 -32.00 -9.93
C VAL A 5 8.72 -30.71 -10.73
N ASN A 6 7.62 -30.52 -11.46
CA ASN A 6 7.19 -29.23 -11.99
C ASN A 6 6.98 -28.28 -10.80
N ALA A 7 8.06 -27.67 -10.31
CA ALA A 7 7.94 -26.46 -9.53
C ALA A 7 7.68 -25.33 -10.52
N LEU A 8 6.40 -25.00 -10.68
CA LEU A 8 5.95 -23.69 -11.11
C LEU A 8 6.64 -22.68 -10.17
N VAL A 9 7.82 -22.21 -10.56
CA VAL A 9 8.38 -20.97 -10.01
C VAL A 9 7.47 -19.90 -10.57
N ILE A 10 6.35 -19.67 -9.88
CA ILE A 10 5.59 -18.43 -10.01
C ILE A 10 6.63 -17.38 -9.68
N ALA A 11 7.15 -16.72 -10.70
CA ALA A 11 7.97 -15.54 -10.52
C ALA A 11 7.12 -14.59 -9.68
N LEU A 12 7.43 -14.52 -8.38
CA LEU A 12 7.10 -13.37 -7.57
C LEU A 12 7.81 -12.21 -8.26
N VAL A 13 7.13 -11.59 -9.22
CA VAL A 13 7.48 -10.25 -9.66
C VAL A 13 7.20 -9.39 -8.44
N VAL A 14 8.17 -9.31 -7.53
CA VAL A 14 8.28 -8.13 -6.69
C VAL A 14 8.49 -7.03 -7.71
N ALA A 15 7.42 -6.29 -7.98
CA ALA A 15 7.42 -5.25 -9.01
C ALA A 15 8.30 -4.12 -8.47
N ASP A 16 9.61 -4.25 -8.65
CA ASP A 16 10.55 -3.22 -8.28
C ASP A 16 10.26 -2.00 -9.16
N ASN A 17 10.03 -0.84 -8.52
CA ASN A 17 9.64 0.40 -9.19
C ASN A 17 8.37 0.30 -10.06
N ALA A 18 7.30 -0.28 -9.52
CA ALA A 18 5.98 -0.37 -10.16
C ALA A 18 5.32 1.00 -10.45
N CYS A 19 5.63 2.04 -9.66
CA CYS A 19 5.07 3.37 -9.83
C CYS A 19 5.91 4.20 -10.80
N ASN A 20 5.25 4.79 -11.80
CA ASN A 20 5.89 5.72 -12.72
C ASN A 20 5.99 7.15 -12.12
N ASP A 21 6.54 8.10 -12.87
CA ASP A 21 6.72 9.47 -12.36
C ASP A 21 5.40 10.20 -12.05
N ALA A 22 4.33 9.92 -12.80
CA ALA A 22 3.02 10.50 -12.55
C ALA A 22 2.39 9.94 -11.26
N ASP A 23 2.57 8.64 -11.02
CA ASP A 23 2.17 7.98 -9.77
C ASP A 23 2.94 8.60 -8.59
N LYS A 24 4.28 8.68 -8.68
CA LYS A 24 5.13 9.26 -7.63
C LYS A 24 4.79 10.71 -7.34
N LYS A 25 4.51 11.52 -8.38
CA LYS A 25 4.03 12.90 -8.23
C LYS A 25 2.71 12.96 -7.45
N THR A 26 1.79 12.03 -7.73
CA THR A 26 0.49 11.96 -7.05
C THR A 26 0.66 11.55 -5.58
N ILE A 27 1.49 10.54 -5.30
CA ILE A 27 1.75 10.03 -3.95
C ILE A 27 2.43 11.07 -3.06
N ASN A 28 3.37 11.84 -3.61
CA ASN A 28 4.08 12.90 -2.90
C ASN A 28 3.21 14.15 -2.66
N GLY A 29 2.06 14.25 -3.33
CA GLY A 29 1.13 15.36 -3.19
C GLY A 29 0.17 15.21 -2.01
N GLN A 30 -0.29 16.34 -1.48
CA GLN A 30 -1.58 16.37 -0.82
C GLN A 30 -2.67 16.33 -1.91
N PRO A 31 -3.76 15.57 -1.73
CA PRO A 31 -4.27 14.96 -0.49
C PRO A 31 -4.04 13.43 -0.36
N PHE A 32 -3.02 12.85 -1.00
CA PHE A 32 -2.87 11.40 -1.14
C PHE A 32 -2.90 10.61 0.19
N PRO A 33 -2.14 10.96 1.26
CA PRO A 33 -2.19 10.19 2.50
C PRO A 33 -3.59 10.09 3.11
N GLY A 34 -4.34 11.20 3.09
CA GLY A 34 -5.72 11.24 3.60
C GLY A 34 -6.68 10.43 2.75
N TYR A 35 -6.43 10.34 1.45
CA TYR A 35 -7.21 9.52 0.53
C TYR A 35 -6.89 8.03 0.65
N LEU A 36 -5.61 7.65 0.78
CA LEU A 36 -5.23 6.27 1.07
C LEU A 36 -5.90 5.79 2.37
N TRP A 37 -5.99 6.67 3.37
CA TRP A 37 -6.69 6.37 4.60
C TRP A 37 -8.18 6.11 4.40
N HIS A 38 -8.84 6.94 3.59
CA HIS A 38 -10.22 6.71 3.19
C HIS A 38 -10.38 5.33 2.52
N CYS A 39 -9.53 5.01 1.54
CA CYS A 39 -9.53 3.70 0.88
C CYS A 39 -9.28 2.53 1.84
N SER A 40 -8.51 2.75 2.91
CA SER A 40 -8.13 1.68 3.85
C SER A 40 -9.22 1.35 4.86
N LYS A 41 -10.08 2.30 5.25
CA LYS A 41 -11.16 2.08 6.23
C LYS A 41 -12.18 1.05 5.75
N ASP A 42 -12.50 1.09 4.46
CA ASP A 42 -13.50 0.20 3.87
C ASP A 42 -12.91 -1.17 3.49
N ALA A 43 -11.60 -1.33 3.68
CA ALA A 43 -10.84 -2.43 3.12
C ALA A 43 -10.42 -3.50 4.15
N LEU A 44 -10.92 -3.43 5.39
CA LEU A 44 -10.51 -4.30 6.51
C LEU A 44 -10.62 -5.81 6.25
N LEU A 45 -11.52 -6.25 5.35
CA LEU A 45 -11.67 -7.66 4.99
C LEU A 45 -10.92 -8.05 3.70
N THR A 46 -10.64 -7.10 2.80
CA THR A 46 -10.06 -7.39 1.47
C THR A 46 -9.16 -6.25 0.96
N PRO A 47 -8.10 -5.88 1.68
CA PRO A 47 -7.30 -4.69 1.36
C PRO A 47 -6.57 -4.80 0.02
N LYS A 48 -6.04 -5.99 -0.32
CA LYS A 48 -5.43 -6.25 -1.63
C LYS A 48 -6.36 -6.00 -2.81
N LYS A 49 -7.68 -6.04 -2.62
CA LYS A 49 -8.67 -5.88 -3.70
C LYS A 49 -9.27 -4.49 -3.73
N LEU A 50 -9.57 -3.91 -2.55
CA LEU A 50 -10.31 -2.66 -2.45
C LEU A 50 -9.42 -1.43 -2.49
N ILE A 51 -8.24 -1.48 -1.87
CA ILE A 51 -7.31 -0.33 -1.87
C ILE A 51 -6.84 -0.02 -3.29
N PRO A 52 -6.37 -0.98 -4.11
CA PRO A 52 -5.89 -0.66 -5.47
C PRO A 52 -6.98 -0.01 -6.32
N LYS A 53 -8.17 -0.62 -6.35
CA LYS A 53 -9.33 -0.09 -7.08
C LYS A 53 -9.74 1.31 -6.64
N CYS A 54 -9.65 1.61 -5.34
CA CYS A 54 -9.95 2.93 -4.81
C CYS A 54 -8.93 3.96 -5.30
N LEU A 55 -7.63 3.63 -5.26
CA LEU A 55 -6.55 4.52 -5.70
C LEU A 55 -6.52 4.71 -7.23
N GLU A 56 -6.79 3.66 -8.00
CA GLU A 56 -6.98 3.76 -9.46
C GLU A 56 -8.09 4.74 -9.80
N LYS A 57 -9.26 4.62 -9.15
CA LYS A 57 -10.41 5.49 -9.44
C LYS A 57 -10.20 6.93 -8.97
N GLY A 58 -9.70 7.12 -7.74
CA GLY A 58 -9.58 8.44 -7.15
C GLY A 58 -8.33 9.20 -7.58
N CYS A 59 -7.19 8.51 -7.62
CA CYS A 59 -5.88 9.13 -7.86
C CYS A 59 -5.39 8.90 -9.30
N ALA A 60 -6.03 8.03 -10.08
CA ALA A 60 -5.52 7.56 -11.37
C ALA A 60 -4.11 6.96 -11.26
N LEU A 61 -3.84 6.24 -10.16
CA LEU A 61 -2.63 5.42 -10.08
C LEU A 61 -2.70 4.30 -11.12
N THR A 62 -1.54 3.93 -11.67
CA THR A 62 -1.43 2.71 -12.46
C THR A 62 -1.77 1.46 -11.63
N ASP A 63 -2.35 0.43 -12.25
CA ASP A 63 -2.74 -0.83 -11.59
C ASP A 63 -1.58 -1.43 -10.76
N LYS A 64 -0.40 -1.54 -11.35
CA LYS A 64 0.78 -2.07 -10.65
C LYS A 64 1.20 -1.21 -9.45
N CYS A 65 1.15 0.11 -9.56
CA CYS A 65 1.45 1.01 -8.44
C CYS A 65 0.39 0.91 -7.34
N ALA A 66 -0.89 0.86 -7.72
CA ALA A 66 -2.01 0.74 -6.79
C ALA A 66 -1.96 -0.59 -6.02
N GLN A 67 -1.52 -1.68 -6.65
CA GLN A 67 -1.30 -2.98 -6.01
C GLN A 67 -0.25 -2.92 -4.90
N CYS A 68 0.81 -2.11 -5.02
CA CYS A 68 1.78 -1.91 -3.93
C CYS A 68 1.09 -1.44 -2.63
N PHE A 69 0.11 -0.54 -2.74
CA PHE A 69 -0.65 -0.05 -1.59
C PHE A 69 -1.67 -1.06 -1.08
N GLY A 70 -2.22 -1.91 -1.96
CA GLY A 70 -3.03 -3.06 -1.56
C GLY A 70 -2.24 -4.06 -0.72
N ASP A 71 -1.00 -4.37 -1.12
CA ASP A 71 -0.09 -5.23 -0.37
C ASP A 71 0.34 -4.59 0.95
N PHE A 72 0.62 -3.29 0.95
CA PHE A 72 0.90 -2.53 2.18
C PHE A 72 -0.27 -2.54 3.15
N GLY A 73 -1.49 -2.31 2.67
CA GLY A 73 -2.71 -2.39 3.48
C GLY A 73 -2.96 -3.80 4.02
N GLN A 74 -2.67 -4.83 3.23
CA GLN A 74 -2.73 -6.23 3.71
C GLN A 74 -1.73 -6.48 4.84
N CYS A 75 -0.50 -6.01 4.71
CA CYS A 75 0.50 -6.11 5.78
C CYS A 75 0.02 -5.40 7.05
N GLY A 76 -0.60 -4.22 6.89
CA GLY A 76 -1.13 -3.43 7.99
C GLY A 76 -2.33 -4.02 8.73
N LEU A 77 -2.95 -5.11 8.25
CA LEU A 77 -4.07 -5.76 8.93
C LEU A 77 -3.70 -6.22 10.35
N SER A 78 -2.48 -6.70 10.54
CA SER A 78 -1.96 -7.09 11.88
C SER A 78 -1.81 -5.90 12.84
N CYS A 79 -1.89 -4.67 12.33
CA CYS A 79 -1.75 -3.41 13.08
C CYS A 79 -3.05 -2.60 13.14
N VAL A 80 -4.17 -3.16 12.69
CA VAL A 80 -5.47 -2.45 12.63
C VAL A 80 -5.88 -1.89 13.98
N ALA A 81 -5.67 -2.61 15.08
CA ALA A 81 -6.05 -2.14 16.42
C ALA A 81 -5.35 -0.81 16.79
N GLN A 82 -4.09 -0.65 16.36
CA GLN A 82 -3.26 0.53 16.61
C GLN A 82 -3.49 1.63 15.57
N CYS A 83 -3.81 1.25 14.33
CA CYS A 83 -3.86 2.17 13.19
C CYS A 83 -5.27 2.69 12.89
N LEU A 84 -6.35 1.92 13.15
CA LEU A 84 -7.71 2.16 12.65
C LEU A 84 -8.30 3.52 13.04
N ARG A 85 -7.96 4.03 14.23
CA ARG A 85 -8.53 5.28 14.75
C ARG A 85 -7.65 6.48 14.42
N LYS A 86 -6.34 6.32 14.55
CA LYS A 86 -5.35 7.37 14.37
C LYS A 86 -4.09 6.76 13.74
N PRO A 87 -3.97 6.78 12.40
CA PRO A 87 -2.82 6.20 11.72
C PRO A 87 -1.51 6.97 11.98
N SER A 88 -1.60 8.19 12.49
CA SER A 88 -0.46 8.98 12.98
C SER A 88 -0.03 8.64 14.41
N ASP A 89 -0.70 7.70 15.07
CA ASP A 89 -0.31 7.25 16.41
C ASP A 89 1.06 6.55 16.37
N PRO A 90 2.00 6.88 17.28
CA PRO A 90 3.28 6.18 17.37
C PRO A 90 3.15 4.66 17.49
N ALA A 91 2.09 4.15 18.14
CA ALA A 91 1.84 2.72 18.25
C ALA A 91 1.54 2.05 16.90
N CYS A 92 0.85 2.77 15.99
CA CYS A 92 0.62 2.31 14.63
C CYS A 92 1.96 2.20 13.88
N LYS A 93 2.77 3.26 13.92
CA LYS A 93 4.09 3.27 13.28
C LYS A 93 4.98 2.13 13.80
N ALA A 94 5.07 1.96 15.12
CA ALA A 94 5.86 0.90 15.73
C ALA A 94 5.39 -0.50 15.30
N CYS A 95 4.08 -0.73 15.17
CA CYS A 95 3.56 -2.00 14.69
C CYS A 95 3.91 -2.24 13.20
N MET A 96 3.73 -1.23 12.35
CA MET A 96 4.06 -1.33 10.91
C MET A 96 5.56 -1.58 10.69
N ASP A 97 6.41 -0.92 11.47
CA ASP A 97 7.87 -1.11 11.45
C ASP A 97 8.23 -2.52 11.94
N LYS A 98 7.63 -2.99 13.04
CA LYS A 98 7.84 -4.35 13.57
C LYS A 98 7.47 -5.45 12.58
N ASN A 99 6.43 -5.24 11.77
CA ASN A 99 5.98 -6.17 10.73
C ASN A 99 6.67 -5.95 9.38
N ASN A 100 7.65 -5.04 9.31
CA ASN A 100 8.39 -4.72 8.10
C ASN A 100 7.48 -4.36 6.90
N CYS A 101 6.38 -3.64 7.14
CA CYS A 101 5.45 -3.27 6.06
C CYS A 101 6.01 -2.17 5.14
N ASN A 102 6.90 -1.33 5.67
CA ASN A 102 7.43 -0.17 4.94
C ASN A 102 8.43 -0.55 3.84
N ALA A 103 9.35 -1.49 4.11
CA ALA A 103 10.38 -1.85 3.14
C ALA A 103 9.81 -2.46 1.83
N PRO A 104 8.84 -3.38 1.86
CA PRO A 104 8.16 -3.87 0.66
C PRO A 104 7.44 -2.76 -0.11
N LEU A 105 6.81 -1.80 0.58
CA LEU A 105 6.15 -0.68 -0.09
C LEU A 105 7.17 0.19 -0.83
N LEU A 106 8.29 0.54 -0.20
CA LEU A 106 9.33 1.36 -0.84
C LEU A 106 9.96 0.65 -2.04
N LYS A 107 10.24 -0.65 -1.89
CA LYS A 107 10.77 -1.47 -2.98
C LYS A 107 9.77 -1.54 -4.16
N CYS A 108 8.50 -1.78 -3.86
CA CYS A 108 7.45 -1.88 -4.87
C CYS A 108 7.20 -0.54 -5.58
N THR A 109 7.05 0.55 -4.82
CA THR A 109 6.73 1.86 -5.39
C THR A 109 7.94 2.57 -5.99
N GLY A 110 9.16 2.25 -5.58
CA GLY A 110 10.34 3.00 -5.97
C GLY A 110 10.41 4.39 -5.34
N LEU A 111 9.75 4.61 -4.21
CA LEU A 111 9.83 5.83 -3.42
C LEU A 111 11.07 5.78 -2.52
N SER A 112 11.68 6.94 -2.28
CA SER A 112 12.85 7.05 -1.38
C SER A 112 12.48 7.07 0.10
N GLN A 113 11.22 7.39 0.43
CA GLN A 113 10.73 7.49 1.80
C GLN A 113 9.24 7.15 1.88
N ILE A 114 8.79 6.76 3.07
CA ILE A 114 7.39 6.46 3.33
C ILE A 114 6.59 7.77 3.32
N MET A 115 5.37 7.73 2.77
CA MET A 115 4.43 8.84 2.86
C MET A 115 4.14 9.19 4.33
N PRO A 116 3.93 10.48 4.66
CA PRO A 116 3.57 10.87 6.01
C PRO A 116 2.23 10.25 6.41
N ALA A 117 2.07 9.93 7.69
CA ALA A 117 0.80 9.46 8.21
C ALA A 117 -0.30 10.53 8.01
N PRO A 118 -1.52 10.13 7.61
CA PRO A 118 -2.60 11.09 7.42
C PRO A 118 -3.04 11.70 8.74
N THR A 119 -3.17 13.03 8.77
CA THR A 119 -3.72 13.77 9.92
C THR A 119 -5.23 13.98 9.82
N LYS A 120 -5.77 13.89 8.60
CA LYS A 120 -7.20 13.95 8.28
C LYS A 120 -7.54 12.99 7.14
N THR A 121 -8.80 12.56 7.08
CA THR A 121 -9.31 11.76 5.95
C THR A 121 -9.59 12.68 4.77
N SER A 122 -9.33 12.22 3.54
CA SER A 122 -9.74 12.90 2.31
C SER A 122 -10.63 11.97 1.49
N THR A 123 -11.75 12.48 0.96
CA THR A 123 -12.63 11.74 0.05
C THR A 123 -12.28 11.98 -1.42
N GLN A 124 -11.29 12.83 -1.69
CA GLN A 124 -10.80 13.18 -3.01
C GLN A 124 -9.27 13.05 -3.05
N CYS A 125 -8.75 12.59 -4.19
CA CYS A 125 -7.32 12.52 -4.45
C CYS A 125 -6.84 13.60 -5.45
N LYS A 126 -7.79 14.28 -6.09
CA LYS A 126 -7.62 15.34 -7.07
C LYS A 126 -8.74 16.36 -6.89
#